data_AF-A0A4S4EEL7-F1
#
_entry.id   AF-A0A4S4EEL7-F1
#
_cell.length_a   1.000
_cell.length_b   1.000
_cell.length_c   1.000
_cell.angle_alpha   90.00
_cell.angle_beta   90.00
_cell.angle_gamma   90.00
#
_symmetry.space_group_name_H-M   'P 1'
#
loop_
_entity.id
_entity.type
_entity.pdbx_description
1 polymer ?
#
loop_
_entity_poly.entity_id
_entity_poly.type
_entity_poly.pdbx_seq_one_letter_code
_entity_poly.pdbx_strand_id
1 'polypeptide(L)'
;MVGQTSALKTAGVIVQVVKEGKIAGHAVLLAGQPGIGKTAIAMGMAKLLGQETPSAMLAGSELFSLEMSKTEGLMQAFPGAASKTGKLVLKTTEMETVYDLGAKMIEALGKDKVQSGM
;
A
#
# COMPACT_ATOMS: atom_id res chain seq x y z
N MET A 1 10.34 -19.96 15.56
CA MET A 1 11.35 -19.95 14.47
C MET A 1 12.72 -19.99 15.11
N VAL A 2 13.53 -21.00 14.82
CA VAL A 2 14.81 -21.25 15.50
C VAL A 2 15.88 -21.45 14.43
N GLY A 3 17.04 -20.79 14.57
CA GLY A 3 18.21 -21.00 13.68
C GLY A 3 18.55 -19.89 12.67
N GLN A 4 17.74 -18.83 12.54
CA GLN A 4 17.97 -17.72 11.58
C GLN A 4 18.34 -16.40 12.26
N THR A 5 19.32 -16.42 13.16
CA THR A 5 19.65 -15.28 14.04
C THR A 5 20.07 -14.03 13.25
N SER A 6 20.84 -14.18 12.18
CA SER A 6 21.25 -13.05 11.34
C SER A 6 20.04 -12.42 10.63
N ALA A 7 19.22 -13.23 9.95
CA ALA A 7 18.04 -12.74 9.26
C ALA A 7 17.00 -12.12 10.20
N LEU A 8 16.83 -12.68 11.41
CA LEU A 8 15.97 -12.13 12.46
C LEU A 8 16.46 -10.78 12.97
N LYS A 9 17.78 -10.63 13.21
CA LYS A 9 18.38 -9.35 13.60
C LYS A 9 18.17 -8.29 12.54
N THR A 10 18.47 -8.59 11.28
CA THR A 10 18.27 -7.66 10.16
C THR A 10 16.80 -7.29 9.99
N ALA A 11 15.89 -8.26 10.05
CA ALA A 11 14.45 -8.03 10.02
C ALA A 11 13.98 -7.08 11.13
N GLY A 12 14.51 -7.24 12.35
CA GLY A 12 14.22 -6.34 13.48
C GLY A 12 14.67 -4.91 13.23
N VAL A 13 15.88 -4.72 12.69
CA VAL A 13 16.39 -3.40 12.32
C VAL A 13 15.50 -2.76 11.25
N ILE A 14 15.13 -3.50 10.21
CA ILE A 14 14.25 -2.98 9.15
C ILE A 14 12.91 -2.51 9.73
N VAL A 15 12.27 -3.32 10.58
CA VAL A 15 11.00 -2.95 11.23
C VAL A 15 11.16 -1.66 12.03
N GLN A 16 12.27 -1.50 12.75
CA GLN A 16 12.53 -0.30 13.53
C GLN A 16 12.72 0.94 12.63
N VAL A 17 13.51 0.82 11.55
CA VAL A 17 13.77 1.92 10.61
C VAL A 17 12.47 2.34 9.89
N VAL A 18 11.57 1.39 9.58
CA VAL A 18 10.23 1.69 9.03
C VAL A 18 9.37 2.44 10.06
N LYS A 19 9.33 1.99 11.32
CA LYS A 19 8.56 2.66 12.38
C LYS A 19 9.07 4.08 12.67
N GLU A 20 10.37 4.29 12.56
CA GLU A 20 11.01 5.61 12.70
C GLU A 20 10.79 6.51 11.47
N GLY A 21 10.16 6.02 10.40
CA GLY A 21 9.90 6.79 9.18
C GLY A 21 11.15 7.13 8.37
N LYS A 22 12.29 6.47 8.65
CA LYS A 22 13.59 6.75 8.01
C LYS A 22 13.69 6.20 6.59
N ILE A 23 12.86 5.23 6.23
CA ILE A 23 12.79 4.67 4.88
C ILE A 23 11.34 4.71 4.36
N ALA A 24 11.18 5.18 3.12
CA ALA A 24 9.94 5.13 2.37
C ALA A 24 10.24 4.71 0.93
N GLY A 25 9.33 3.97 0.28
CA GLY A 25 9.47 3.54 -1.12
C GLY A 25 10.55 2.48 -1.40
N HIS A 26 11.07 1.81 -0.36
CA HIS A 26 12.08 0.76 -0.51
C HIS A 26 11.45 -0.64 -0.40
N ALA A 27 11.91 -1.57 -1.24
CA ALA A 27 11.52 -2.97 -1.20
C ALA A 27 12.56 -3.81 -0.43
N VAL A 28 12.09 -4.82 0.29
CA VAL A 28 12.94 -5.79 1.01
C VAL A 28 12.80 -7.15 0.33
N LEU A 29 13.92 -7.73 -0.11
CA LEU A 29 13.96 -9.05 -0.72
C LEU A 29 14.51 -10.09 0.26
N LEU A 30 13.73 -11.13 0.53
CA LEU A 30 14.16 -12.31 1.29
C LEU A 30 14.49 -13.44 0.31
N ALA A 31 15.76 -13.83 0.22
CA ALA A 31 16.25 -14.88 -0.69
C ALA A 31 16.86 -16.07 0.08
N GLY A 32 16.85 -17.26 -0.53
CA GLY A 32 17.48 -18.48 0.00
C GLY A 32 16.75 -19.77 -0.38
N GLN A 33 17.20 -20.92 0.10
CA GLN A 33 16.62 -22.24 -0.24
C GLN A 33 15.16 -22.40 0.24
N PRO A 34 14.36 -23.29 -0.37
CA PRO A 34 13.04 -23.66 0.16
C PRO A 34 13.14 -24.16 1.60
N GLY A 35 12.12 -23.89 2.43
CA GLY A 35 12.04 -24.39 3.81
C GLY A 35 12.80 -23.59 4.88
N ILE A 36 13.62 -22.58 4.53
CA ILE A 36 14.43 -21.83 5.52
C ILE A 36 13.67 -20.75 6.32
N GLY A 37 12.35 -20.65 6.16
CA GLY A 37 11.51 -19.72 6.93
C GLY A 37 11.38 -18.29 6.39
N LYS A 38 11.66 -18.03 5.09
CA LYS A 38 11.49 -16.70 4.47
C LYS A 38 10.10 -16.10 4.70
N THR A 39 9.06 -16.88 4.41
CA THR A 39 7.65 -16.48 4.63
C THR A 39 7.38 -16.22 6.11
N ALA A 40 7.93 -17.04 7.01
CA ALA A 40 7.76 -16.86 8.45
C ALA A 40 8.43 -15.56 8.96
N ILE A 41 9.59 -15.19 8.41
CA ILE A 41 10.24 -13.91 8.70
C ILE A 41 9.37 -12.74 8.23
N ALA A 42 8.89 -12.78 6.98
CA ALA A 42 8.02 -11.75 6.43
C ALA A 42 6.73 -11.56 7.25
N MET A 43 6.07 -12.67 7.64
CA MET A 43 4.90 -12.64 8.50
C MET A 43 5.21 -12.08 9.90
N GLY A 44 6.38 -12.42 10.46
CA GLY A 44 6.85 -11.87 11.73
C GLY A 44 7.06 -10.36 11.66
N MET A 45 7.70 -9.87 10.59
CA MET A 45 7.89 -8.44 10.35
C MET A 45 6.54 -7.71 10.20
N ALA A 46 5.62 -8.25 9.39
CA ALA A 46 4.28 -7.68 9.22
C ALA A 46 3.53 -7.57 10.56
N LYS A 47 3.58 -8.63 11.38
CA LYS A 47 2.95 -8.63 12.71
C LYS A 47 3.55 -7.58 13.66
N LEU A 48 4.86 -7.32 13.56
CA LEU A 48 5.55 -6.32 14.40
C LEU A 48 5.27 -4.88 13.96
N LEU A 49 5.00 -4.64 12.66
CA LEU A 49 4.67 -3.31 12.14
C LEU A 49 3.29 -2.81 12.63
N GLY A 50 2.36 -3.74 12.93
CA GLY A 50 1.08 -3.46 13.59
C GLY A 50 -0.12 -3.65 12.67
N GLN A 51 -1.33 -3.56 13.23
CA GLN A 51 -2.59 -3.73 12.48
C GLN A 51 -2.87 -2.60 11.48
N GLU A 52 -2.20 -1.45 11.64
CA GLU A 52 -2.37 -0.29 10.76
C GLU A 52 -1.56 -0.40 9.46
N THR A 53 -0.59 -1.31 9.40
CA THR A 53 0.14 -1.61 8.15
C THR A 53 -0.64 -2.61 7.31
N PRO A 54 -1.09 -2.25 6.09
CA PRO A 54 -1.77 -3.20 5.21
C PRO A 54 -0.84 -4.36 4.87
N SER A 55 -1.13 -5.54 5.42
CA SER A 55 -0.39 -6.77 5.10
C SER A 55 -1.21 -7.60 4.12
N ALA A 56 -0.95 -7.44 2.83
CA ALA A 56 -1.44 -8.34 1.79
C ALA A 56 -0.36 -9.39 1.49
N MET A 57 -0.70 -10.67 1.61
CA MET A 57 0.14 -11.74 1.08
C MET A 57 -0.33 -11.99 -0.35
N LEU A 58 0.51 -11.68 -1.32
CA LEU A 58 0.20 -11.80 -2.73
C LEU A 58 1.25 -12.68 -3.42
N ALA A 59 0.79 -13.69 -4.14
CA ALA A 59 1.61 -14.49 -5.04
C ALA A 59 1.67 -13.81 -6.42
N GLY A 60 2.83 -13.84 -7.06
CA GLY A 60 3.00 -13.23 -8.38
C GLY A 60 2.04 -13.79 -9.44
N SER A 61 1.62 -15.05 -9.31
CA SER A 61 0.62 -15.67 -10.18
C SER A 61 -0.77 -15.05 -10.05
N GLU A 62 -1.12 -14.47 -8.90
CA GLU A 62 -2.41 -13.81 -8.68
C GLU A 62 -2.53 -12.48 -9.42
N LEU A 63 -1.40 -11.89 -9.87
CA LEU A 63 -1.40 -10.67 -10.68
C LEU A 63 -1.71 -10.93 -12.16
N PHE A 64 -1.65 -12.18 -12.60
CA PHE A 64 -1.93 -12.55 -13.98
C PHE A 64 -3.39 -13.01 -14.08
N SER A 65 -4.27 -12.05 -14.37
CA SER A 65 -5.67 -12.32 -14.70
C SER A 65 -5.95 -12.04 -16.18
N LEU A 66 -6.86 -12.81 -16.77
CA LEU A 66 -7.41 -12.53 -18.09
C LEU A 66 -8.51 -11.46 -18.04
N GLU A 67 -9.12 -11.25 -16.86
CA GLU A 67 -10.25 -10.34 -16.67
C GLU A 67 -9.83 -8.94 -16.20
N MET A 68 -8.60 -8.78 -15.70
CA MET A 68 -8.13 -7.55 -15.08
C MET A 68 -6.73 -7.15 -15.54
N SER A 69 -6.48 -5.85 -15.67
CA SER A 69 -5.16 -5.34 -16.04
C SER A 69 -4.17 -5.46 -14.87
N LYS A 70 -2.90 -5.78 -15.16
CA LYS A 70 -1.82 -5.92 -14.15
C LYS A 70 -1.69 -4.72 -13.22
N THR A 71 -1.87 -3.51 -13.76
CA THR A 71 -1.84 -2.26 -12.99
C THR A 71 -2.97 -2.19 -11.97
N GLU A 72 -4.19 -2.59 -12.34
CA GLU A 72 -5.34 -2.55 -11.44
C GLU A 72 -5.23 -3.64 -10.37
N GLY A 73 -4.75 -4.83 -10.72
CA GLY A 73 -4.46 -5.90 -9.76
C GLY A 73 -3.43 -5.48 -8.71
N LEU A 74 -2.37 -4.79 -9.12
CA LEU A 74 -1.41 -4.18 -8.19
C LEU A 74 -2.04 -3.10 -7.31
N MET A 75 -2.90 -2.24 -7.88
CA MET A 75 -3.53 -1.16 -7.13
C MET A 75 -4.50 -1.69 -6.06
N GLN A 76 -5.19 -2.80 -6.33
CA GLN A 76 -6.03 -3.49 -5.36
C GLN A 76 -5.23 -4.22 -4.29
N ALA A 77 -4.10 -4.83 -4.65
CA ALA A 77 -3.24 -5.54 -3.71
C ALA A 77 -2.59 -4.61 -2.66
N PHE A 78 -2.41 -3.33 -2.99
CA PHE A 78 -1.83 -2.32 -2.10
C PHE A 78 -2.81 -1.16 -1.89
N PRO A 79 -3.89 -1.33 -1.11
CA PRO A 79 -4.95 -0.33 -0.95
C PRO A 79 -4.51 0.99 -0.29
N GLY A 80 -3.25 1.10 0.14
CA GLY A 80 -2.65 2.33 0.68
C GLY A 80 -1.55 2.97 -0.19
N ALA A 81 -1.16 2.38 -1.32
CA ALA A 81 -0.07 2.91 -2.15
C ALA A 81 -0.44 4.23 -2.85
N ALA A 82 -1.73 4.51 -3.01
CA ALA A 82 -2.24 5.76 -3.51
C ALA A 82 -3.19 6.37 -2.46
N SER A 83 -2.65 7.19 -1.55
CA SER A 83 -3.49 8.14 -0.81
C SER A 83 -4.07 9.10 -1.85
N LYS A 84 -5.27 8.80 -2.36
CA LYS A 84 -5.95 9.65 -3.32
C LYS A 84 -6.35 10.94 -2.60
N THR A 85 -5.59 12.00 -2.82
CA THR A 85 -5.92 13.38 -2.43
C THR A 85 -6.25 14.16 -3.70
N GLY A 86 -7.32 14.94 -3.66
CA GLY A 86 -7.80 15.74 -4.78
C GLY A 86 -8.26 17.11 -4.30
N LYS A 87 -8.47 18.04 -5.23
CA LYS A 87 -9.09 19.33 -4.94
C LYS A 87 -10.34 19.50 -5.78
N LEU A 88 -11.40 20.01 -5.16
CA LEU A 88 -12.62 20.40 -5.84
C LEU A 88 -12.71 21.93 -5.83
N VAL A 89 -12.88 22.53 -7.01
CA VAL A 89 -13.11 23.97 -7.14
C VAL A 89 -14.57 24.18 -7.51
N LEU A 90 -15.30 24.93 -6.68
CA LEU A 90 -16.67 25.33 -6.93
C LEU A 90 -16.68 26.83 -7.29
N LYS A 91 -17.09 27.13 -8.53
CA LYS A 91 -17.30 28.48 -9.03
C LYS A 91 -18.78 28.82 -9.07
N THR A 92 -19.13 29.93 -8.43
CA THR A 92 -20.40 30.63 -8.57
C THR A 92 -20.14 31.99 -9.25
N THR A 93 -21.18 32.73 -9.61
CA THR A 93 -21.05 34.06 -10.25
C THR A 93 -20.27 35.08 -9.42
N GLU A 94 -20.23 34.90 -8.09
CA GLU A 94 -19.60 35.85 -7.17
C GLU A 94 -18.44 35.25 -6.37
N MET A 95 -18.39 33.92 -6.22
CA MET A 95 -17.41 33.25 -5.36
C MET A 95 -16.75 32.04 -6.03
N GLU A 96 -15.46 31.90 -5.77
CA GLU A 96 -14.68 30.70 -6.03
C GLU A 96 -14.24 30.10 -4.68
N THR A 97 -14.57 28.82 -4.46
CA THR A 97 -14.19 28.10 -3.23
C THR A 97 -13.47 26.82 -3.58
N VAL A 98 -12.40 26.53 -2.83
CA VAL A 98 -11.54 25.36 -3.03
C VAL A 98 -11.68 24.44 -1.83
N TYR A 99 -12.02 23.17 -2.07
CA TYR A 99 -12.14 22.12 -1.07
C TYR A 99 -11.08 21.04 -1.30
N ASP A 100 -10.37 20.65 -0.24
CA ASP A 100 -9.51 19.48 -0.25
C ASP A 100 -10.36 18.21 -0.07
N LEU A 101 -10.19 17.25 -0.98
CA LEU A 101 -10.91 15.98 -1.01
C LEU A 101 -10.03 14.85 -0.46
N GLY A 102 -10.59 14.09 0.48
CA GLY A 102 -10.02 12.83 0.93
C GLY A 102 -10.42 11.63 0.06
N ALA A 103 -9.72 10.51 0.22
CA ALA A 103 -9.86 9.31 -0.61
C ALA A 103 -11.31 8.80 -0.76
N LYS A 104 -12.09 8.77 0.34
CA LYS A 104 -13.51 8.34 0.30
C LYS A 104 -14.39 9.24 -0.55
N MET A 105 -14.13 10.55 -0.54
CA MET A 105 -14.90 11.52 -1.30
C MET A 105 -14.58 11.41 -2.80
N ILE A 106 -13.33 11.13 -3.14
CA ILE A 106 -12.89 10.89 -4.52
C ILE A 106 -13.51 9.59 -5.07
N GLU A 107 -13.58 8.53 -4.28
CA GLU A 107 -14.29 7.29 -4.68
C GLU A 107 -15.77 7.52 -4.94
N ALA A 108 -16.44 8.28 -4.07
CA ALA A 108 -17.86 8.61 -4.23
C ALA A 108 -18.10 9.39 -5.53
N LEU A 109 -17.30 10.44 -5.78
CA LEU A 109 -17.38 11.25 -7.00
C LEU A 109 -17.12 10.42 -8.28
N GLY A 110 -16.16 9.48 -8.22
CA GLY A 110 -15.88 8.57 -9.33
C GLY A 110 -17.02 7.60 -9.62
N LYS A 111 -17.69 7.09 -8.57
CA LYS A 111 -18.85 6.19 -8.70
C LYS A 111 -20.06 6.90 -9.31
N ASP A 112 -20.28 8.15 -8.94
CA ASP A 112 -21.38 8.98 -9.45
C ASP A 112 -21.04 9.64 -10.81
N LYS A 113 -19.88 9.33 -11.40
CA LYS A 113 -19.40 9.87 -12.69
C LYS A 113 -19.47 11.41 -12.74
N VAL A 114 -19.16 12.08 -11.64
CA VAL A 114 -19.18 13.54 -11.59
C VAL A 114 -18.08 14.09 -12.50
N GLN A 115 -18.46 14.90 -13.48
CA GLN A 115 -17.54 15.59 -14.39
C GLN A 115 -17.68 17.10 -14.19
N SER A 116 -16.60 17.85 -14.43
CA SER A 116 -16.68 19.30 -14.47
C SER A 116 -17.66 19.72 -15.57
N GLY A 117 -18.72 20.43 -15.19
CA GLY A 117 -19.53 21.17 -16.16
C GLY A 117 -18.66 22.19 -16.87
N MET A 118 -18.85 22.34 -18.19
CA MET A 118 -18.19 23.36 -18.99
C MET A 118 -18.68 24.76 -18.58
#